data_AF-A0A529W4A1-F1
#
_entry.id   AF-A0A529W4A1-F1
#
_cell.length_a   1.000
_cell.length_b   1.000
_cell.length_c   1.000
_cell.angle_alpha   90.00
_cell.angle_beta   90.00
_cell.angle_gamma   90.00
#
_symmetry.space_group_name_H-M   'P 1'
#
loop_
_entity.id
_entity.type
_entity.pdbx_description
1 polymer ?
#
loop_
_entity_poly.entity_id
_entity_poly.type
_entity_poly.pdbx_seq_one_letter_code
_entity_poly.pdbx_strand_id
1 'polypeptide(L)' 'MNTHLMMSRRFAPLFWTQFLSAFNDNFLKNTLVFLILFTLAKDQAASLVTLAGAVFMAPFLLLSALGGEIADRFDKAL' A
#
# COMPACT_ATOMS: atom_id res chain seq x y z
N MET A 1 24.52 19.69 1.93
CA MET A 1 23.30 18.91 1.65
C MET A 1 23.76 17.64 0.93
N ASN A 2 23.86 16.52 1.65
CA ASN A 2 24.48 15.30 1.12
C ASN A 2 23.57 14.67 0.05
N THR A 3 23.91 14.91 -1.22
CA THR A 3 23.17 14.50 -2.43
C THR A 3 23.10 12.99 -2.68
N HIS A 4 23.65 12.16 -1.79
CA HIS A 4 23.76 10.71 -1.97
C HIS A 4 22.77 9.85 -1.15
N LEU A 5 21.72 10.43 -0.57
CA LEU A 5 20.73 9.66 0.21
C LEU A 5 20.11 8.51 -0.59
N MET A 6 19.63 8.79 -1.81
CA MET A 6 19.03 7.78 -2.71
C MET A 6 20.03 6.75 -3.27
N MET A 7 21.34 6.98 -3.12
CA MET A 7 22.40 6.03 -3.50
C MET A 7 23.09 5.39 -2.30
N SER A 8 22.70 5.71 -1.07
CA SER A 8 23.35 5.14 0.11
C SER A 8 22.93 3.68 0.29
N ARG A 9 23.91 2.80 0.57
CA ARG A 9 23.68 1.35 0.72
C ARG A 9 22.67 0.97 1.81
N ARG A 10 22.41 1.87 2.78
CA ARG A 10 21.45 1.65 3.86
C ARG A 10 20.05 2.20 3.54
N PHE A 11 19.95 3.35 2.86
CA PHE A 11 18.65 3.97 2.56
C PHE A 11 18.04 3.49 1.25
N ALA A 12 18.84 3.28 0.21
CA ALA A 12 18.33 2.87 -1.10
C ALA A 12 17.42 1.63 -1.07
N PRO A 13 17.78 0.51 -0.41
CA PRO A 13 16.90 -0.66 -0.35
C PRO A 13 15.61 -0.39 0.45
N LEU A 14 15.67 0.35 1.57
CA LEU A 14 14.50 0.72 2.36
C LEU A 14 13.55 1.65 1.59
N PHE A 15 14.12 2.61 0.85
CA PHE A 15 13.36 3.53 0.02
C PHE A 15 12.63 2.78 -1.09
N TRP A 16 13.34 1.93 -1.85
CA TRP A 16 12.73 1.22 -2.97
C TRP A 16 11.71 0.17 -2.53
N THR A 17 11.95 -0.54 -1.42
CA THR A 17 10.95 -1.46 -0.86
C THR A 17 9.68 -0.72 -0.44
N GLN A 18 9.79 0.40 0.27
CA GLN A 18 8.61 1.19 0.62
C GLN A 18 7.94 1.85 -0.58
N PHE A 19 8.73 2.33 -1.54
CA PHE A 19 8.18 2.93 -2.76
C PHE A 19 7.38 1.90 -3.55
N LEU A 20 7.94 0.71 -3.78
CA LEU A 20 7.27 -0.35 -4.54
C LEU A 20 6.04 -0.88 -3.79
N SER A 21 6.11 -0.99 -2.47
CA SER A 21 4.95 -1.36 -1.64
C SER A 21 3.82 -0.32 -1.77
N ALA A 22 4.12 0.97 -1.58
CA ALA A 22 3.13 2.03 -1.73
C ALA A 22 2.59 2.15 -3.16
N PHE A 23 3.45 1.94 -4.17
CA PHE A 23 3.05 1.93 -5.57
C PHE A 23 2.08 0.78 -5.86
N ASN A 24 2.41 -0.44 -5.43
CA ASN A 24 1.56 -1.61 -5.65
C ASN A 24 0.17 -1.43 -5.02
N ASP A 25 0.10 -0.95 -3.78
CA ASP A 25 -1.17 -0.76 -3.06
C ASP A 25 -2.08 0.25 -3.78
N ASN A 26 -1.51 1.36 -4.27
CA ASN A 26 -2.26 2.37 -5.01
C ASN A 26 -2.60 1.90 -6.42
N PHE A 27 -1.69 1.21 -7.10
CA PHE A 27 -1.89 0.73 -8.46
C PHE A 27 -3.03 -0.28 -8.55
N LEU A 28 -3.06 -1.27 -7.65
CA LEU A 28 -4.14 -2.27 -7.60
C LEU A 28 -5.49 -1.62 -7.29
N LYS A 29 -5.55 -0.77 -6.26
CA LYS A 29 -6.78 -0.07 -5.88
C LYS A 29 -7.32 0.80 -7.02
N ASN A 30 -6.47 1.62 -7.62
CA ASN A 30 -6.90 2.53 -8.69
C ASN A 30 -7.29 1.78 -9.96
N THR A 31 -6.54 0.74 -10.35
CA THR A 31 -6.89 -0.12 -11.49
C THR A 31 -8.25 -0.77 -11.29
N LEU A 32 -8.54 -1.29 -10.09
CA LEU A 32 -9.84 -1.87 -9.79
C LEU A 32 -10.96 -0.83 -9.84
N VAL A 33 -10.74 0.38 -9.30
CA VAL A 33 -11.70 1.48 -9.39
C VAL A 33 -12.00 1.85 -10.84
N PHE A 34 -10.97 1.97 -11.68
CA PHE A 34 -11.16 2.21 -13.11
C PHE A 34 -11.95 1.09 -13.77
N LEU A 35 -11.63 -0.17 -13.48
CA LEU A 35 -12.37 -1.32 -14.03
C LEU A 35 -13.85 -1.27 -13.62
N ILE A 36 -14.16 -1.01 -12.35
CA ILE A 36 -15.55 -0.87 -11.89
C ILE A 36 -16.26 0.26 -12.64
N LEU A 37 -15.62 1.42 -12.78
CA LEU A 37 -16.21 2.59 -13.44
C LEU A 37 -16.44 2.38 -14.95
N PHE A 38 -15.55 1.64 -15.62
CA PHE A 38 -15.66 1.38 -17.06
C PHE A 38 -16.58 0.20 -17.40
N THR A 39 -16.73 -0.78 -16.50
CA THR A 39 -17.43 -2.03 -16.80
C THR A 39 -18.85 -2.08 -16.25
N LEU A 40 -19.17 -1.30 -15.20
CA LEU A 40 -20.52 -1.28 -14.60
C LEU A 40 -21.31 -0.02 -14.94
N ALA A 41 -22.62 -0.19 -15.12
CA ALA A 41 -23.56 0.92 -15.28
C ALA A 41 -23.52 1.86 -14.06
N LYS A 42 -23.55 3.18 -14.33
CA LYS A 42 -23.27 4.27 -13.38
C LYS A 42 -24.00 4.16 -12.04
N ASP A 43 -25.19 3.56 -12.00
CA ASP A 43 -26.02 3.52 -10.80
C ASP A 43 -25.45 2.68 -9.65
N GLN A 44 -24.59 1.68 -9.95
CA GLN A 44 -23.96 0.83 -8.91
C GLN A 44 -22.46 1.09 -8.75
N ALA A 45 -21.84 1.87 -9.65
CA ALA A 45 -20.40 2.04 -9.66
C ALA A 45 -19.88 2.78 -8.43
N ALA A 46 -20.61 3.78 -7.91
CA ALA A 46 -20.18 4.56 -6.76
C ALA A 46 -20.10 3.73 -5.46
N SER A 47 -21.12 2.92 -5.17
CA SER A 47 -21.14 2.08 -3.97
C SER A 47 -20.08 0.99 -4.02
N LEU A 48 -19.84 0.40 -5.20
CA LEU A 48 -18.82 -0.61 -5.41
C LEU A 48 -17.40 -0.05 -5.31
N VAL A 49 -17.15 1.18 -5.76
CA VAL A 49 -15.87 1.87 -5.55
C VAL A 49 -15.59 2.11 -4.06
N THR A 50 -16.58 2.56 -3.30
CA THR A 50 -16.45 2.73 -1.84
C THR A 50 -16.18 1.40 -1.16
N LEU A 51 -16.92 0.35 -1.53
CA LEU A 51 -16.78 -0.98 -0.96
C LEU A 51 -15.42 -1.61 -1.31
N ALA A 52 -14.94 -1.45 -2.53
CA ALA A 52 -13.59 -1.84 -2.93
C ALA A 52 -12.54 -1.14 -2.05
N GLY A 53 -12.66 0.18 -1.83
CA GLY A 53 -11.77 0.91 -0.93
C GLY A 53 -11.75 0.34 0.49
N ALA A 54 -12.93 0.00 1.05
CA ALA A 54 -13.06 -0.59 2.37
C ALA A 54 -12.44 -2.00 2.44
N VAL A 55 -12.65 -2.83 1.41
CA VAL A 55 -12.10 -4.20 1.35
C VAL A 55 -10.57 -4.19 1.30
N PHE A 56 -9.95 -3.25 0.59
CA PHE A 56 -8.48 -3.12 0.59
C PHE A 56 -7.94 -2.56 1.92
N MET A 57 -8.70 -1.70 2.60
CA MET A 57 -8.28 -1.08 3.86
C MET A 57 -8.49 -2.00 5.08
N ALA A 58 -9.55 -2.79 5.12
CA ALA A 58 -9.95 -3.56 6.29
C ALA A 58 -8.89 -4.57 6.78
N PRO A 59 -8.25 -5.38 5.92
CA PRO A 59 -7.19 -6.29 6.35
C PRO A 59 -6.01 -5.54 6.96
N PHE A 60 -5.63 -4.40 6.35
CA PHE A 60 -4.54 -3.57 6.87
C PHE A 60 -4.87 -3.06 8.28
N LEU A 61 -6.09 -2.56 8.49
CA LEU A 61 -6.53 -2.10 9.81
C LEU A 61 -6.55 -3.22 10.86
N LEU A 62 -7.09 -4.39 10.52
CA LEU A 62 -7.24 -5.50 11.46
C LEU A 62 -5.89 -6.15 11.79
N LEU A 63 -4.98 -6.24 10.82
CA LEU A 63 -3.69 -6.92 10.97
C LEU A 63 -2.56 -5.96 11.37
N SER A 64 -2.76 -4.64 11.34
CA SER A 64 -1.71 -3.66 11.64
C SER A 64 -1.11 -3.85 13.04
N ALA A 65 -1.95 -4.10 14.05
CA ALA A 65 -1.46 -4.32 15.42
C ALA A 65 -0.60 -5.60 15.53
N LEU A 66 -1.05 -6.70 14.93
CA LEU A 66 -0.30 -7.96 14.90
C LEU A 66 1.01 -7.82 14.13
N GLY A 67 1.00 -7.11 12.99
CA GLY A 67 2.20 -6.82 12.22
C GLY A 67 3.20 -5.95 13.00
N GLY A 68 2.71 -4.98 13.77
CA GLY A 68 3.52 -4.15 14.65
C GLY A 68 4.24 -4.96 15.74
N GLU A 69 3.50 -5.80 16.45
CA GLU A 69 4.06 -6.72 17.46
C GLU A 69 5.13 -7.64 16.87
N ILE A 70 4.88 -8.21 15.68
CA ILE A 70 5.87 -9.04 15.00
C ILE A 70 7.11 -8.21 14.61
N ALA A 71 6.91 -6.99 14.09
CA ALA A 71 8.00 -6.13 13.65
C ALA A 71 8.87 -5.64 14.81
N ASP A 72 8.30 -5.47 16.00
CA ASP A 72 9.03 -5.01 17.18
C ASP A 72 9.75 -6.15 17.92
N ARG A 73 9.37 -7.41 17.67
CA ARG A 73 10.06 -8.58 18.21
C ARG A 73 11.45 -8.83 17.61
N PHE A 74 11.72 -8.36 16.39
CA PHE A 74 12.99 -8.57 15.70
C PHE A 74 13.86 -7.31 15.73
N ASP A 75 15.13 -7.46 16.08
CA ASP A 75 16.09 -6.35 16.03
C ASP A 75 16.35 -5.96 14.56
N LYS A 76 16.10 -4.69 14.26
CA LYS A 76 16.21 -4.09 12.92
C LYS A 76 17.67 -3.71 12.60
N ALA A 77 18.59 -3.89 13.54
CA ALA A 77 20.01 -3.52 13.44
C ALA A 77 20.99 -4.71 13.26
N LEU A 78 20.49 -5.95 13.27
CA LEU A 78 21.25 -7.16 12.89
C LEU A 78 21.38 -7.27 11.37
#